data_AF-A0A953BQ72-F1
#
_entry.id   AF-A0A953BQ72-F1
#
_cell.length_a   1.000
_cell.length_b   1.000
_cell.length_c   1.000
_cell.angle_alpha   90.00
_cell.angle_beta   90.00
_cell.angle_gamma   90.00
#
_symmetry.space_group_name_H-M   'P 1'
#
loop_
_entity.id
_entity.type
_entity.pdbx_description
1 polymer ?
#
loop_
_entity_poly.entity_id
_entity_poly.type
_entity_poly.pdbx_seq_one_letter_code
_entity_poly.pdbx_strand_id
1 'polypeptide(L)'
;MAMIDIKIDPSPRELRVFALLWALFFVVMGVIALSTETALLKIAAFTGACFVVSILLNTDFPKRAQLMGLCIPLGILAIWAFEHYTRASGAAFFARRGQLGFERLDGAALSLLVVLGLAGALGAAAVLASPALGKALYRGWMFAALPIGWTISHILLGMVYFLVFTPIGLIMRLLGKDPMERRFQPDAPTYWIKRPPPAESSRYFRQF
;
A
#
# COMPACT_ATOMS: atom_id res chain seq x y z
N MET A 1 13.72 -6.01 -14.58
CA MET A 1 14.27 -6.66 -13.38
C MET A 1 14.27 -5.62 -12.26
N ALA A 2 13.08 -5.32 -11.73
CA ALA A 2 12.92 -4.34 -10.65
C ALA A 2 13.71 -4.77 -9.40
N MET A 3 14.57 -3.87 -8.95
CA MET A 3 15.43 -3.95 -7.76
C MET A 3 14.63 -3.69 -6.47
N ILE A 4 13.51 -4.39 -6.28
CA ILE A 4 12.88 -4.46 -4.96
C ILE A 4 13.42 -5.74 -4.34
N ASP A 5 14.57 -5.64 -3.68
CA ASP A 5 15.10 -6.72 -2.87
C ASP A 5 14.19 -6.87 -1.65
N ILE A 6 13.22 -7.77 -1.78
CA ILE A 6 12.32 -8.09 -0.67
C ILE A 6 13.19 -8.75 0.38
N LYS A 7 13.40 -8.06 1.50
CA LYS A 7 14.11 -8.62 2.64
C LYS A 7 13.35 -9.84 3.18
N ILE A 8 13.74 -11.04 2.73
CA ILE A 8 13.08 -12.32 3.07
C ILE A 8 13.34 -12.71 4.53
N ASP A 9 14.44 -12.23 5.12
CA ASP A 9 14.85 -12.55 6.47
C ASP A 9 14.78 -11.30 7.38
N PRO A 10 13.65 -11.11 8.10
CA PRO A 10 13.52 -10.03 9.06
C PRO A 10 14.34 -10.32 10.33
N SER A 11 14.95 -9.27 10.86
CA SER A 11 15.57 -9.26 12.19
C SER A 11 14.52 -9.39 13.30
N PRO A 12 14.91 -9.80 14.52
CA PRO A 12 13.96 -9.88 15.65
C PRO A 12 13.28 -8.55 15.98
N ARG A 13 13.95 -7.41 15.75
CA ARG A 13 13.35 -6.07 15.94
C ARG A 13 12.28 -5.79 14.90
N GLU A 14 12.55 -6.11 13.64
CA GLU A 14 11.60 -5.96 12.53
C GLU A 14 10.37 -6.86 12.73
N LEU A 15 10.53 -8.07 13.26
CA LEU A 15 9.40 -8.94 13.62
C LEU A 15 8.51 -8.33 14.72
N ARG A 16 9.09 -7.64 15.72
CA ARG A 16 8.30 -6.94 16.74
C ARG A 16 7.55 -5.75 16.14
N VAL A 17 8.21 -4.96 15.29
CA VAL A 17 7.57 -3.85 14.58
C VAL A 17 6.45 -4.38 13.68
N PHE A 18 6.69 -5.47 12.96
CA PHE A 18 5.67 -6.13 12.16
C PHE A 18 4.48 -6.59 12.99
N ALA A 19 4.70 -7.24 14.15
CA ALA A 19 3.62 -7.65 15.04
C ALA A 19 2.77 -6.45 15.52
N LEU A 20 3.42 -5.33 15.86
CA LEU A 20 2.72 -4.09 16.27
C LEU A 20 1.92 -3.48 15.12
N LEU A 21 2.51 -3.36 13.94
CA LEU A 21 1.83 -2.85 12.74
C LEU A 21 0.67 -3.75 12.32
N TRP A 22 0.84 -5.06 12.46
CA TRP A 22 -0.19 -6.04 12.15
C TRP A 22 -1.37 -5.93 13.12
N ALA A 23 -1.12 -5.83 14.43
CA ALA A 23 -2.18 -5.57 15.41
C ALA A 23 -2.89 -4.23 15.14
N LEU A 24 -2.13 -3.16 14.86
CA LEU A 24 -2.68 -1.85 14.50
C LEU A 24 -3.55 -1.93 13.25
N PHE A 25 -3.13 -2.68 12.23
CA PHE A 25 -3.89 -2.88 11.00
C PHE A 25 -5.28 -3.47 11.29
N PHE A 26 -5.38 -4.49 12.15
CA PHE A 26 -6.67 -5.08 12.53
C PHE A 26 -7.54 -4.12 13.34
N VAL A 27 -6.95 -3.31 14.22
CA VAL A 27 -7.67 -2.26 14.95
C VAL A 27 -8.24 -1.22 13.98
N VAL A 28 -7.42 -0.73 13.05
CA VAL A 28 -7.84 0.24 12.03
C VAL A 28 -8.93 -0.37 11.14
N MET A 29 -8.79 -1.63 10.72
CA MET A 29 -9.81 -2.32 9.93
C MET A 29 -11.13 -2.44 10.70
N GLY A 30 -11.06 -2.73 12.00
CA GLY A 30 -12.21 -2.74 12.89
C GLY A 30 -12.89 -1.37 12.95
N VAL A 31 -12.14 -0.29 13.18
CA VAL A 31 -12.69 1.09 13.21
C VAL A 31 -13.30 1.47 11.86
N ILE A 32 -12.65 1.12 10.75
CA ILE A 32 -13.16 1.39 9.40
C ILE A 32 -14.48 0.65 9.16
N ALA A 33 -14.60 -0.60 9.60
CA ALA A 33 -15.85 -1.36 9.51
C ALA A 33 -17.02 -0.65 10.22
N LEU A 34 -16.74 0.07 11.31
CA LEU A 34 -17.75 0.87 12.02
C LEU A 34 -18.09 2.20 11.35
N SER A 35 -17.20 2.73 10.51
CA SER A 35 -17.29 4.10 10.01
C SER A 35 -18.42 4.29 8.99
N THR A 36 -18.50 3.41 7.99
CA THR A 36 -19.54 3.44 6.94
C THR A 36 -19.77 2.03 6.40
N GLU A 37 -21.02 1.72 6.04
CA GLU A 37 -21.40 0.38 5.53
C GLU A 37 -20.68 -0.02 4.23
N THR A 38 -20.22 0.98 3.48
CA THR A 38 -19.54 0.80 2.19
C THR A 38 -18.03 0.96 2.28
N ALA A 39 -17.45 1.29 3.45
CA ALA A 39 -16.01 1.50 3.58
C ALA A 39 -15.22 0.25 3.19
N LEU A 40 -15.57 -0.91 3.77
CA LEU A 40 -14.89 -2.17 3.45
C LEU A 40 -15.01 -2.53 1.97
N LEU A 41 -16.19 -2.31 1.37
CA LEU A 41 -16.41 -2.54 -0.05
C LEU A 41 -15.54 -1.64 -0.92
N LYS A 42 -15.43 -0.34 -0.58
CA LYS A 42 -14.55 0.61 -1.28
C LYS A 42 -13.08 0.22 -1.18
N ILE A 43 -12.63 -0.24 -0.01
CA ILE A 43 -11.24 -0.68 0.19
C ILE A 43 -10.97 -2.00 -0.55
N ALA A 44 -11.90 -2.95 -0.51
CA ALA A 44 -11.81 -4.18 -1.30
C ALA A 44 -11.74 -3.89 -2.80
N ALA A 45 -12.60 -2.98 -3.29
CA ALA A 45 -12.59 -2.57 -4.69
C ALA A 45 -11.26 -1.89 -5.07
N PHE A 46 -10.76 -0.98 -4.22
CA PHE A 46 -9.48 -0.30 -4.46
C PHE A 46 -8.29 -1.27 -4.47
N THR A 47 -8.17 -2.13 -3.46
CA THR A 47 -7.09 -3.12 -3.37
C THR A 47 -7.18 -4.17 -4.47
N GLY A 48 -8.39 -4.59 -4.84
CA GLY A 48 -8.65 -5.46 -5.99
C GLY A 48 -8.26 -4.80 -7.32
N ALA A 49 -8.60 -3.54 -7.54
CA ALA A 49 -8.19 -2.78 -8.71
C ALA A 49 -6.66 -2.65 -8.80
N CYS A 50 -5.99 -2.34 -7.67
CA CYS A 50 -4.53 -2.30 -7.63
C CYS A 50 -3.92 -3.66 -8.00
N PHE A 51 -4.46 -4.74 -7.43
CA PHE A 51 -4.05 -6.10 -7.78
C PHE A 51 -4.22 -6.40 -9.28
N VAL A 52 -5.35 -6.04 -9.88
CA VAL A 52 -5.61 -6.24 -11.31
C VAL A 52 -4.64 -5.42 -12.16
N VAL A 53 -4.39 -4.16 -11.81
CA VAL A 53 -3.41 -3.34 -12.53
C VAL A 53 -2.03 -3.97 -12.45
N SER A 54 -1.61 -4.45 -11.28
CA SER A 54 -0.35 -5.17 -11.13
C SER A 54 -0.34 -6.47 -11.94
N ILE A 55 -1.38 -7.32 -11.91
CA ILE A 55 -1.34 -8.58 -12.65
C ILE A 55 -1.24 -8.36 -14.16
N LEU A 56 -1.83 -7.28 -14.67
CA LEU A 56 -1.80 -6.95 -16.10
C LEU A 56 -0.48 -6.31 -16.53
N LEU A 57 0.01 -5.33 -15.76
CA LEU A 57 1.13 -4.48 -16.17
C LEU A 57 2.49 -4.90 -15.59
N ASN A 58 2.50 -5.61 -14.46
CA ASN A 58 3.73 -6.01 -13.78
C ASN A 58 4.29 -7.31 -14.37
N THR A 59 5.37 -7.16 -15.14
CA THR A 59 6.15 -8.26 -15.73
C THR A 59 7.37 -8.65 -14.89
N ASP A 60 7.74 -7.85 -13.89
CA ASP A 60 8.97 -8.07 -13.10
C ASP A 60 8.84 -9.24 -12.11
N PHE A 61 7.64 -9.58 -11.65
CA PHE A 61 7.41 -10.63 -10.65
C PHE A 61 6.71 -11.87 -11.22
N PRO A 62 7.03 -13.07 -10.72
CA PRO A 62 6.36 -14.29 -11.18
C PRO A 62 4.87 -14.26 -10.80
N LYS A 63 3.99 -14.63 -11.75
CA LYS A 63 2.54 -14.56 -11.56
C LYS A 63 2.04 -15.34 -10.35
N ARG A 64 2.68 -16.47 -9.98
CA ARG A 64 2.36 -17.24 -8.76
C ARG A 64 2.46 -16.42 -7.47
N ALA A 65 3.49 -15.57 -7.37
CA ALA A 65 3.70 -14.73 -6.19
C ALA A 65 2.74 -13.55 -6.20
N GLN A 66 2.48 -12.97 -7.40
CA GLN A 66 1.50 -11.92 -7.55
C GLN A 66 0.10 -12.40 -7.12
N LEU A 67 -0.33 -13.59 -7.55
CA LEU A 67 -1.63 -14.19 -7.20
C LEU A 67 -1.86 -14.31 -5.68
N MET A 68 -0.80 -14.44 -4.87
CA MET A 68 -0.95 -14.42 -3.41
C MET A 68 -1.54 -13.10 -2.90
N GLY A 69 -1.34 -11.99 -3.61
CA GLY A 69 -1.95 -10.69 -3.30
C GLY A 69 -3.47 -10.65 -3.40
N LEU A 70 -4.10 -11.63 -4.05
CA LEU A 70 -5.56 -11.76 -4.08
C LEU A 70 -6.16 -12.02 -2.69
N CYS A 71 -5.36 -12.52 -1.74
CA CYS A 71 -5.84 -12.79 -0.37
C CYS A 71 -6.30 -11.51 0.36
N ILE A 72 -5.72 -10.35 0.05
CA ILE A 72 -6.10 -9.07 0.69
C ILE A 72 -7.52 -8.64 0.30
N PRO A 73 -7.84 -8.41 -0.99
CA PRO A 73 -9.20 -8.01 -1.38
C PRO A 73 -10.23 -9.08 -1.04
N LEU A 74 -9.91 -10.38 -1.16
CA LEU A 74 -10.83 -11.46 -0.77
C LEU A 74 -11.08 -11.50 0.73
N GLY A 75 -10.04 -11.29 1.55
CA GLY A 75 -10.19 -11.21 3.00
C GLY A 75 -11.10 -10.05 3.42
N ILE A 76 -10.92 -8.88 2.82
CA ILE A 76 -11.77 -7.70 3.08
C ILE A 76 -13.21 -7.95 2.62
N LEU A 77 -13.42 -8.58 1.46
CA LEU A 77 -14.76 -8.97 1.00
C LEU A 77 -15.42 -10.00 1.90
N ALA A 78 -14.66 -10.96 2.44
CA ALA A 78 -15.18 -11.94 3.39
C ALA A 78 -15.63 -11.27 4.69
N ILE A 79 -14.84 -10.31 5.20
CA ILE A 79 -15.19 -9.50 6.37
C ILE A 79 -16.47 -8.69 6.10
N TRP A 80 -16.53 -8.01 4.96
CA TRP A 80 -17.72 -7.26 4.55
C TRP A 80 -18.95 -8.16 4.39
N ALA A 81 -18.80 -9.32 3.76
CA ALA A 81 -19.89 -10.27 3.55
C ALA A 81 -20.40 -10.84 4.89
N PHE A 82 -19.50 -11.14 5.83
CA PHE A 82 -19.85 -11.55 7.17
C PHE A 82 -20.59 -10.45 7.94
N GLU A 83 -20.12 -9.21 7.87
CA GLU A 83 -20.80 -8.05 8.46
C GLU A 83 -22.19 -7.84 7.85
N HIS A 84 -22.29 -7.91 6.53
CA HIS A 84 -23.56 -7.75 5.80
C HIS A 84 -24.54 -8.89 6.15
N TYR A 85 -24.06 -10.13 6.22
CA TYR A 85 -24.85 -11.30 6.61
C TYR A 85 -25.36 -11.20 8.05
N THR A 86 -24.50 -10.80 8.99
CA THR A 86 -24.88 -10.64 10.40
C THR A 86 -25.85 -9.49 10.61
N ARG A 87 -25.72 -8.38 9.86
CA ARG A 87 -26.72 -7.30 9.85
C ARG A 87 -28.07 -7.75 9.28
N ALA A 88 -28.08 -8.45 8.13
CA ALA A 88 -29.30 -8.94 7.51
C ALA A 88 -30.02 -9.98 8.38
N SER A 89 -29.26 -10.87 9.01
CA SER A 89 -29.78 -11.92 9.90
C SER A 89 -30.19 -11.37 11.27
N GLY A 90 -29.47 -10.35 11.79
CA GLY A 90 -29.84 -9.60 12.97
C GLY A 90 -31.19 -8.91 12.81
N ALA A 91 -31.43 -8.24 11.68
CA ALA A 91 -32.72 -7.61 11.38
C ALA A 91 -33.88 -8.62 11.38
N ALA A 92 -33.70 -9.81 10.79
CA ALA A 92 -34.71 -10.87 10.78
C ALA A 92 -34.94 -11.50 12.18
N PHE A 93 -33.87 -11.64 12.97
CA PHE A 93 -33.94 -12.16 14.34
C PHE A 93 -34.60 -11.17 15.31
N PHE A 94 -34.28 -9.87 15.22
CA PHE A 94 -34.88 -8.83 16.05
C PHE A 94 -36.32 -8.49 15.63
N ALA A 95 -36.66 -8.56 14.34
CA ALA A 95 -38.04 -8.41 13.87
C ALA A 95 -38.96 -9.52 14.40
N ARG A 96 -38.45 -10.74 14.64
CA ARG A 96 -39.20 -11.85 15.25
C ARG A 96 -39.30 -11.76 16.78
N ARG A 97 -38.45 -10.94 17.41
CA ARG A 97 -38.29 -10.84 18.87
C ARG A 97 -38.62 -9.44 19.41
N GLY A 98 -39.53 -8.73 18.75
CA GLY A 98 -39.98 -7.43 19.22
C GLY A 98 -40.68 -7.54 20.56
N GLN A 99 -40.01 -7.14 21.65
CA GLN A 99 -40.66 -6.56 22.84
C GLN A 99 -39.74 -6.01 23.94
N LEU A 100 -38.41 -6.15 23.88
CA LEU A 100 -37.55 -5.54 24.89
C LEU A 100 -36.64 -4.51 24.23
N GLY A 101 -36.95 -3.24 24.50
CA GLY A 101 -36.15 -2.08 24.14
C GLY A 101 -34.76 -2.23 24.75
N PHE A 102 -33.84 -2.76 23.95
CA PHE A 102 -32.42 -2.60 24.15
C PHE A 102 -31.94 -1.74 23.00
N GLU A 103 -31.60 -0.50 23.32
CA GLU A 103 -31.14 0.50 22.36
C GLU A 103 -29.93 -0.04 21.59
N ARG A 104 -30.04 -0.06 20.26
CA ARG A 104 -29.10 0.42 19.23
C ARG A 104 -27.59 0.36 19.53
N LEU A 105 -27.12 -0.69 20.19
CA LEU A 105 -25.72 -1.13 20.09
C LEU A 105 -25.71 -2.30 19.12
N ASP A 106 -25.14 -2.05 17.94
CA ASP A 106 -25.00 -3.01 16.85
C ASP A 106 -24.16 -4.21 17.33
N GLY A 107 -24.79 -5.20 17.98
CA GLY A 107 -24.08 -6.36 18.55
C GLY A 107 -23.27 -7.14 17.51
N ALA A 108 -23.64 -7.04 16.23
CA ALA A 108 -22.88 -7.55 15.10
C ALA A 108 -21.59 -6.75 14.82
N ALA A 109 -21.62 -5.44 14.98
CA ALA A 109 -20.44 -4.58 14.86
C ALA A 109 -19.49 -4.82 16.03
N LEU A 110 -20.03 -4.97 17.24
CA LEU A 110 -19.23 -5.29 18.43
C LEU A 110 -18.59 -6.68 18.33
N SER A 111 -19.33 -7.70 17.87
CA SER A 111 -18.77 -9.04 17.67
C SER A 111 -17.68 -9.06 16.59
N LEU A 112 -17.87 -8.30 15.51
CA LEU A 112 -16.85 -8.14 14.47
C LEU A 112 -15.57 -7.47 15.00
N LEU A 113 -15.69 -6.41 15.80
CA LEU A 113 -14.55 -5.76 16.45
C LEU A 113 -13.80 -6.72 17.36
N VAL A 114 -14.52 -7.51 18.16
CA VAL A 114 -13.92 -8.51 19.05
C VAL A 114 -13.21 -9.58 18.23
N VAL A 115 -13.81 -10.07 17.15
CA VAL A 115 -13.19 -11.08 16.27
C VAL A 115 -11.92 -10.53 15.59
N LEU A 116 -11.97 -9.34 15.01
CA LEU A 116 -10.80 -8.70 14.37
C LEU A 116 -9.71 -8.37 15.41
N GLY A 117 -10.10 -7.87 16.58
CA GLY A 117 -9.19 -7.59 17.68
C GLY A 117 -8.51 -8.85 18.22
N LEU A 118 -9.25 -9.93 18.42
CA LEU A 118 -8.71 -11.22 18.84
C LEU A 118 -7.80 -11.82 17.76
N ALA A 119 -8.18 -11.76 16.49
CA ALA A 119 -7.34 -12.22 15.38
C ALA A 119 -6.01 -11.45 15.35
N GLY A 120 -6.06 -10.11 15.47
CA GLY A 120 -4.90 -9.23 15.55
C GLY A 120 -4.01 -9.52 16.76
N ALA A 121 -4.60 -9.74 17.93
CA ALA A 121 -3.86 -10.05 19.15
C ALA A 121 -3.21 -11.44 19.09
N LEU A 122 -3.94 -12.46 18.63
CA LEU A 122 -3.45 -13.83 18.53
C LEU A 122 -2.33 -13.96 17.50
N GLY A 123 -2.45 -13.35 16.32
CA GLY A 123 -1.37 -13.41 15.35
C GLY A 123 -0.16 -12.58 15.75
N ALA A 124 -0.33 -11.43 16.42
CA ALA A 124 0.79 -10.69 17.01
C ALA A 124 1.51 -11.53 18.09
N ALA A 125 0.76 -12.20 18.96
CA ALA A 125 1.31 -13.12 19.94
C ALA A 125 2.05 -14.30 19.27
N ALA A 126 1.49 -14.86 18.19
CA ALA A 126 2.09 -15.95 17.44
C ALA A 126 3.43 -15.56 16.77
N VAL A 127 3.50 -14.34 16.22
CA VAL A 127 4.75 -13.77 15.66
C VAL A 127 5.82 -13.59 16.72
N LEU A 128 5.44 -13.18 17.94
CA LEU A 128 6.37 -12.98 19.06
C LEU A 128 6.79 -14.29 19.72
N ALA A 129 5.90 -15.29 19.78
CA ALA A 129 6.16 -16.57 20.41
C ALA A 129 7.04 -17.50 19.56
N SER A 130 6.90 -17.45 18.23
CA SER A 130 7.66 -18.32 17.32
C SER A 130 8.34 -17.51 16.22
N PRO A 131 9.68 -17.36 16.26
CA PRO A 131 10.44 -16.68 15.21
C PRO A 131 10.26 -17.32 13.82
N ALA A 132 10.07 -18.64 13.75
CA ALA A 132 9.85 -19.35 12.49
C ALA A 132 8.48 -18.98 11.87
N LEU A 133 7.43 -18.96 12.68
CA LEU A 133 6.09 -18.56 12.25
C LEU A 133 6.04 -17.08 11.89
N GLY A 134 6.68 -16.22 12.69
CA GLY A 134 6.79 -14.79 12.42
C GLY A 134 7.44 -14.50 11.07
N LYS A 135 8.54 -15.19 10.74
CA LYS A 135 9.19 -15.09 9.42
C LYS A 135 8.29 -15.57 8.28
N ALA A 136 7.58 -16.68 8.47
CA ALA A 136 6.67 -17.21 7.45
C ALA A 136 5.51 -16.24 7.18
N LEU A 137 4.87 -15.73 8.23
CA LEU A 137 3.80 -14.73 8.14
C LEU A 137 4.28 -13.43 7.50
N TYR A 138 5.45 -12.92 7.92
CA TYR A 138 6.05 -11.74 7.33
C TYR A 138 6.27 -11.91 5.82
N ARG A 139 6.89 -13.03 5.40
CA ARG A 139 7.12 -13.33 3.98
C ARG A 139 5.81 -13.39 3.20
N GLY A 140 4.82 -14.14 3.71
CA GLY A 140 3.51 -14.24 3.08
C GLY A 140 2.81 -12.89 2.94
N TRP A 141 2.84 -12.07 3.99
CA TRP A 141 2.28 -10.72 4.00
C TRP A 141 2.99 -9.79 3.01
N MET A 142 4.32 -9.88 2.92
CA MET A 142 5.08 -9.11 1.93
C MET A 142 4.66 -9.48 0.52
N PHE A 143 4.62 -10.77 0.16
CA PHE A 143 4.14 -11.20 -1.16
C PHE A 143 2.72 -10.74 -1.44
N ALA A 144 1.84 -10.75 -0.44
CA ALA A 144 0.47 -10.27 -0.59
C ALA A 144 0.40 -8.77 -0.87
N ALA A 145 1.25 -7.97 -0.22
CA ALA A 145 1.28 -6.51 -0.37
C ALA A 145 1.99 -6.02 -1.65
N LEU A 146 2.84 -6.85 -2.27
CA LEU A 146 3.63 -6.45 -3.45
C LEU A 146 2.79 -5.87 -4.60
N PRO A 147 1.69 -6.51 -5.05
CA PRO A 147 0.96 -6.02 -6.22
C PRO A 147 0.35 -4.65 -5.95
N ILE A 148 -0.16 -4.45 -4.73
CA ILE A 148 -0.75 -3.19 -4.29
C ILE A 148 0.34 -2.11 -4.22
N GLY A 149 1.47 -2.41 -3.58
CA GLY A 149 2.59 -1.47 -3.44
C GLY A 149 3.18 -1.05 -4.78
N TRP A 150 3.34 -1.98 -5.72
CA TRP A 150 3.81 -1.69 -7.07
C TRP A 150 2.87 -0.71 -7.79
N THR A 151 1.57 -0.98 -7.79
CA THR A 151 0.59 -0.12 -8.46
C THR A 151 0.54 1.27 -7.84
N ILE A 152 0.46 1.38 -6.51
CA ILE A 152 0.44 2.67 -5.82
C ILE A 152 1.70 3.47 -6.14
N SER A 153 2.87 2.84 -6.15
CA SER A 153 4.13 3.53 -6.45
C SER A 153 4.15 4.13 -7.86
N HIS A 154 3.63 3.39 -8.86
CA HIS A 154 3.56 3.89 -10.24
C HIS A 154 2.51 5.00 -10.40
N ILE A 155 1.35 4.85 -9.77
CA ILE A 155 0.32 5.89 -9.77
C ILE A 155 0.87 7.17 -9.13
N LEU A 156 1.51 7.05 -7.97
CA LEU A 156 2.08 8.19 -7.26
C LEU A 156 3.16 8.88 -8.10
N LEU A 157 4.07 8.11 -8.71
CA LEU A 157 5.09 8.64 -9.60
C LEU A 157 4.47 9.37 -10.80
N GLY A 158 3.44 8.79 -11.42
CA GLY A 158 2.69 9.42 -12.50
C GLY A 158 2.03 10.73 -12.06
N MET A 159 1.36 10.73 -10.90
CA MET A 159 0.74 11.92 -10.33
C MET A 159 1.77 13.03 -10.08
N VAL A 160 2.88 12.73 -9.42
CA VAL A 160 3.95 13.72 -9.17
C VAL A 160 4.51 14.24 -10.49
N TYR A 161 4.76 13.38 -11.47
CA TYR A 161 5.31 13.79 -12.74
C TYR A 161 4.37 14.74 -13.50
N PHE A 162 3.08 14.41 -13.60
CA PHE A 162 2.12 15.20 -14.37
C PHE A 162 1.55 16.41 -13.62
N LEU A 163 1.44 16.36 -12.30
CA LEU A 163 0.87 17.45 -11.50
C LEU A 163 1.93 18.41 -10.95
N VAL A 164 3.18 17.98 -10.85
CA VAL A 164 4.27 18.81 -10.29
C VAL A 164 5.30 19.12 -11.37
N PHE A 165 5.98 18.10 -11.91
CA PHE A 165 7.10 18.35 -12.83
C PHE A 165 6.66 18.91 -14.17
N THR A 166 5.57 18.40 -14.73
CA THR A 166 5.04 18.85 -16.03
C THR A 166 4.63 20.33 -16.00
N PRO A 167 3.83 20.84 -15.03
CA PRO A 167 3.50 22.25 -14.99
C PRO A 167 4.72 23.13 -14.70
N ILE A 168 5.66 22.69 -13.85
CA ILE A 168 6.93 23.41 -13.65
C ILE A 168 7.68 23.56 -14.99
N GLY A 169 7.83 22.46 -15.72
CA GLY A 169 8.48 22.47 -17.04
C GLY A 169 7.75 23.34 -18.05
N LEU A 170 6.41 23.35 -18.04
CA LEU A 170 5.60 24.20 -18.90
C LEU A 170 5.78 25.69 -18.55
N ILE A 171 5.76 26.04 -17.26
CA ILE A 171 6.00 27.42 -16.79
C ILE A 171 7.41 27.87 -17.20
N MET A 172 8.43 27.02 -17.03
CA MET A 172 9.79 27.35 -17.47
C MET A 172 9.86 27.60 -18.98
N ARG A 173 9.15 26.79 -19.77
CA ARG A 173 9.07 26.96 -21.23
C ARG A 173 8.36 28.26 -21.61
N LEU A 174 7.27 28.63 -20.91
CA LEU A 174 6.54 29.90 -21.11
C LEU A 174 7.40 31.11 -20.72
N LEU A 175 8.20 31.01 -19.66
CA LEU A 175 9.16 32.03 -19.26
C LEU A 175 10.43 32.08 -20.14
N GLY A 176 10.50 31.25 -21.18
CA GLY A 176 11.64 31.19 -22.10
C GLY A 176 12.91 30.58 -21.50
N LYS A 177 12.86 30.01 -20.29
CA LYS A 177 14.01 29.39 -19.63
C LYS A 177 14.22 27.97 -20.16
N ASP A 178 15.41 27.72 -20.70
CA ASP A 178 15.83 26.37 -21.14
C ASP A 178 17.15 25.97 -20.45
N PRO A 179 17.10 25.47 -19.20
CA PRO A 179 18.29 25.16 -18.41
C PRO A 179 19.12 24.02 -18.99
N MET A 180 18.54 23.22 -19.89
CA MET A 180 19.24 22.12 -20.56
C MET A 180 19.72 22.49 -21.96
N GLU A 181 19.58 23.76 -22.38
CA GLU A 181 20.01 24.26 -23.70
C GLU A 181 19.60 23.34 -24.87
N ARG A 182 18.38 22.79 -24.80
CA ARG A 182 17.88 21.78 -25.75
C ARG A 182 17.41 22.38 -27.06
N ARG A 183 17.29 23.71 -27.15
CA ARG A 183 16.93 24.40 -28.40
C ARG A 183 18.01 24.15 -29.45
N PHE A 184 17.56 23.67 -30.61
CA PHE A 184 18.43 23.50 -31.78
C PHE A 184 18.92 24.87 -32.25
N GLN A 185 20.23 25.03 -32.35
CA GLN A 185 20.93 26.20 -32.88
C GLN A 185 21.49 25.83 -34.26
N PRO A 186 20.76 26.11 -35.37
CA PRO A 186 21.17 25.72 -36.71
C PRO A 186 22.48 26.40 -37.17
N ASP A 187 22.76 27.59 -36.64
CA ASP A 187 23.96 28.37 -36.98
C ASP A 187 25.17 28.04 -36.09
N ALA A 188 25.02 27.10 -35.14
CA ALA A 188 26.11 26.73 -34.24
C ALA A 188 27.11 25.79 -34.95
N PRO A 189 28.42 26.13 -34.99
CA PRO A 189 29.43 25.28 -35.62
C PRO A 189 29.65 23.95 -34.87
N THR A 190 29.34 23.91 -33.57
CA THR A 190 29.36 22.70 -32.74
C THR A 190 28.58 22.94 -31.45
N TYR A 191 27.89 21.91 -30.96
CA TYR A 191 27.25 21.91 -29.63
C TYR A 191 28.22 21.54 -28.49
N TRP A 192 29.50 21.35 -28.81
CA TRP A 192 30.49 20.93 -27.82
C TRP A 192 30.80 22.04 -26.81
N ILE A 193 30.42 21.83 -25.56
CA ILE A 193 30.74 22.75 -24.47
C ILE A 193 32.19 22.50 -24.04
N LYS A 194 33.05 23.51 -24.17
CA LYS A 194 34.46 23.42 -23.72
C LYS A 194 34.48 23.18 -22.21
N ARG A 195 34.98 22.02 -21.82
CA ARG A 195 35.20 21.70 -20.41
C ARG A 195 36.30 22.63 -19.86
N PRO A 196 36.08 23.29 -18.71
CA PRO A 196 37.16 24.03 -18.06
C PRO A 196 38.32 23.07 -17.71
N PRO A 197 39.56 23.58 -17.64
CA PRO A 197 40.72 22.76 -17.30
C PRO A 197 40.45 21.99 -16.00
N PRO A 198 40.91 20.73 -15.90
CA PRO A 198 40.67 19.91 -14.72
C PRO A 198 41.17 20.65 -13.49
N ALA A 199 40.27 20.82 -12.52
CA ALA A 199 40.66 21.37 -11.23
C ALA A 199 41.69 20.44 -10.57
N GLU A 200 42.56 21.00 -9.74
CA GLU A 200 43.53 20.22 -8.98
C GLU A 200 42.83 19.05 -8.25
N SER A 201 43.47 17.88 -8.25
CA SER A 201 42.96 16.68 -7.58
C SER A 201 42.70 16.91 -6.08
N SER A 202 43.43 17.86 -5.48
CA SER A 202 43.26 18.35 -4.11
C SER A 202 41.84 18.90 -3.83
N ARG A 203 41.14 19.40 -4.85
CA ARG A 203 39.78 19.96 -4.76
C ARG A 203 38.72 18.89 -4.52
N TYR A 204 38.94 17.65 -4.93
CA TYR A 204 38.00 16.54 -4.63
C TYR A 204 37.88 16.27 -3.13
N PHE A 205 38.91 16.61 -2.35
CA PHE A 205 38.93 16.46 -0.90
C PHE A 205 38.31 17.65 -0.15
N ARG A 206 37.92 18.73 -0.86
CA ARG A 206 37.27 19.92 -0.30
C ARG A 206 36.01 20.25 -1.09
N GLN A 207 34.95 19.47 -0.87
CA GLN A 207 33.68 19.60 -1.60
C GLN A 207 32.77 20.73 -1.08
N PHE A 208 33.09 21.33 0.07
CA PHE A 208 32.31 22.40 0.69
C PHE A 208 33.21 23.60 0.99
#